data_AF-A0A0N8K3B1-F1
#
_entry.id   AF-A0A0N8K3B1-F1
#
_cell.length_a   1.000
_cell.length_b   1.000
_cell.length_c   1.000
_cell.angle_alpha   90.00
_cell.angle_beta   90.00
_cell.angle_gamma   90.00
#
_symmetry.space_group_name_H-M   'P 1'
#
loop_
_entity.id
_entity.type
_entity.pdbx_description
1 polymer ?
#
loop_
_entity_poly.entity_id
_entity_poly.type
_entity_poly.pdbx_seq_one_letter_code
_entity_poly.pdbx_strand_id
1 'polypeptide(L)'
;MELAGFDRPVEHRLIEWAVVRSLLQSSERTEQFLPYLESIFSLLFQLLQQVTECDTKMQVLHVISCVIERVNIQIRPYVGCLVQYLPLLWKQSEEHNMLRCAILTTLVHLVQGLGAESKNLYPFLLPVIQLSTDVSQPPHVYLLEDGLELWLVTLENCPSITPELLRVFQNMSALL
;
A
#
# COMPACT_ATOMS: atom_id res chain seq x y z
N MET A 1 40.91 -4.84 17.20
CA MET A 1 39.92 -5.64 17.96
C MET A 1 39.11 -4.61 18.74
N GLU A 2 37.89 -4.21 18.41
CA GLU A 2 36.86 -4.71 17.52
C GLU A 2 36.22 -3.51 16.80
N LEU A 3 35.96 -3.65 15.49
CA LEU A 3 35.02 -2.80 14.75
C LEU A 3 33.69 -3.57 14.77
N ALA A 4 32.75 -3.14 15.60
CA ALA A 4 31.41 -3.72 15.68
C ALA A 4 30.38 -2.75 15.11
N GLY A 5 29.56 -3.25 14.19
CA GLY A 5 28.24 -2.70 13.91
C GLY A 5 28.16 -1.64 12.81
N PHE A 6 28.60 -1.97 11.59
CA PHE A 6 28.19 -1.23 10.39
C PHE A 6 26.66 -1.36 10.24
N ASP A 7 25.97 -0.23 10.38
CA ASP A 7 24.53 -0.02 10.23
C ASP A 7 24.10 -0.39 8.80
N ARG A 8 23.75 -1.67 8.58
CA ARG A 8 23.28 -2.21 7.28
C ARG A 8 21.77 -2.53 7.21
N PRO A 9 20.86 -1.55 7.34
CA PRO A 9 19.50 -1.72 6.82
C PRO A 9 18.99 -0.61 5.89
N VAL A 10 19.69 0.52 5.75
CA VAL A 10 19.21 1.67 4.95
C VAL A 10 19.80 1.68 3.54
N GLU A 11 21.09 1.35 3.39
CA GLU A 11 21.78 1.38 2.09
C GLU A 11 21.31 0.28 1.13
N HIS A 12 20.91 -0.89 1.63
CA HIS A 12 20.39 -1.98 0.79
C HIS A 12 19.06 -1.57 0.12
N ARG A 13 18.17 -0.92 0.88
CA ARG A 13 16.90 -0.38 0.36
C ARG A 13 17.13 0.73 -0.66
N LEU A 14 18.17 1.55 -0.51
CA LEU A 14 18.52 2.60 -1.46
C LEU A 14 19.08 2.05 -2.79
N ILE A 15 19.83 0.94 -2.76
CA ILE A 15 20.34 0.29 -3.96
C ILE A 15 19.24 -0.48 -4.69
N GLU A 16 18.40 -1.22 -3.97
CA GLU A 16 17.21 -1.87 -4.53
C GLU A 16 16.27 -0.83 -5.15
N TRP A 17 16.04 0.30 -4.45
CA TRP A 17 15.30 1.44 -4.97
C TRP A 17 15.97 2.08 -6.20
N ALA A 18 17.29 2.24 -6.22
CA ALA A 18 18.00 2.80 -7.37
C ALA A 18 17.92 1.87 -8.60
N VAL A 19 18.01 0.56 -8.39
CA VAL A 19 17.87 -0.46 -9.45
C VAL A 19 16.44 -0.48 -9.98
N VAL A 20 15.44 -0.54 -9.10
CA VAL A 20 14.02 -0.46 -9.46
C VAL A 20 13.75 0.85 -10.21
N ARG A 21 14.13 2.01 -9.64
CA ARG A 21 13.98 3.32 -10.30
C ARG A 21 14.67 3.39 -11.67
N SER A 22 15.84 2.77 -11.84
CA SER A 22 16.54 2.70 -13.14
C SER A 22 15.81 1.82 -14.16
N LEU A 23 15.18 0.73 -13.72
CA LEU A 23 14.35 -0.15 -14.55
C LEU A 23 13.00 0.51 -14.90
N LEU A 24 12.47 1.38 -14.04
CA LEU A 24 11.17 2.03 -14.21
C LEU A 24 11.20 3.32 -15.08
N GLN A 25 12.37 3.82 -15.49
CA GLN A 25 12.49 5.13 -16.16
C GLN A 25 12.10 5.22 -17.64
N SER A 26 11.85 4.12 -18.37
CA SER A 26 11.34 4.20 -19.76
C SER A 26 9.91 3.66 -19.87
N SER A 27 9.04 4.41 -20.54
CA SER A 27 7.65 4.03 -20.85
C SER A 27 7.60 2.79 -21.75
N GLU A 28 8.58 2.63 -22.64
CA GLU A 28 8.68 1.50 -23.58
C GLU A 28 8.78 0.13 -22.88
N ARG A 29 9.35 0.07 -21.66
CA ARG A 29 9.47 -1.18 -20.90
C ARG A 29 8.16 -1.62 -20.23
N THR A 30 7.23 -0.69 -19.96
CA THR A 30 5.92 -1.06 -19.38
C THR A 30 5.07 -1.81 -20.40
N GLU A 31 5.04 -1.37 -21.66
CA GLU A 31 4.24 -2.01 -22.70
C GLU A 31 4.67 -3.46 -22.95
N GLN A 32 5.97 -3.75 -22.86
CA GLN A 32 6.51 -5.11 -22.96
C GLN A 32 6.16 -6.00 -21.77
N PHE A 33 5.81 -5.40 -20.62
CA PHE A 33 5.46 -6.12 -19.39
C PHE A 33 3.98 -6.54 -19.35
N LEU A 34 3.09 -5.78 -20.00
CA LEU A 34 1.64 -5.99 -19.97
C LEU A 34 1.19 -7.41 -20.34
N PRO A 35 1.77 -8.09 -21.35
CA PRO A 35 1.37 -9.46 -21.68
C PRO A 35 1.58 -10.46 -20.54
N TYR A 36 2.47 -10.15 -19.59
CA TYR A 36 2.81 -10.99 -18.46
C TYR A 36 2.14 -10.55 -17.15
N LEU A 37 1.49 -9.39 -17.14
CA LEU A 37 0.98 -8.74 -15.93
C LEU A 37 0.01 -9.64 -15.16
N GLU A 38 -0.97 -10.23 -15.85
CA GLU A 38 -1.98 -11.11 -15.23
C GLU A 38 -1.33 -12.29 -14.50
N SER A 39 -0.42 -12.99 -15.18
CA SER A 39 0.29 -14.14 -14.63
C SER A 39 1.16 -13.75 -13.44
N ILE A 40 1.93 -12.66 -13.57
CA ILE A 40 2.83 -12.19 -12.51
C ILE A 40 2.02 -11.77 -11.28
N PHE A 41 0.97 -10.98 -11.48
CA PHE A 41 0.12 -10.51 -10.38
C PHE A 41 -0.58 -11.68 -9.67
N SER A 42 -1.07 -12.65 -10.43
CA SER A 42 -1.68 -13.87 -9.89
C SER A 42 -0.70 -14.69 -9.04
N LEU A 43 0.54 -14.88 -9.51
CA LEU A 43 1.58 -15.59 -8.77
C LEU A 43 1.98 -14.84 -7.50
N LEU A 44 2.13 -13.52 -7.55
CA LEU A 44 2.41 -12.69 -6.38
C LEU A 44 1.28 -12.77 -5.34
N PHE A 45 0.02 -12.73 -5.79
CA PHE A 45 -1.12 -12.89 -4.91
C PHE A 45 -1.18 -14.28 -4.27
N GLN A 46 -0.94 -15.34 -5.05
CA GLN A 46 -0.85 -16.70 -4.51
C GLN A 46 0.26 -16.84 -3.46
N LEU A 47 1.43 -16.26 -3.73
CA LEU A 47 2.53 -16.24 -2.78
C LEU A 47 2.12 -15.52 -1.48
N LEU A 48 1.48 -14.36 -1.57
CA LEU A 48 0.97 -13.61 -0.42
C LEU A 48 0.01 -14.43 0.46
N GLN A 49 -0.79 -15.30 -0.15
CA GLN A 49 -1.71 -16.18 0.58
C GLN A 49 -1.02 -17.38 1.24
N GLN A 50 0.08 -17.87 0.66
CA GLN A 50 0.79 -19.06 1.14
C GLN A 50 1.76 -18.76 2.28
N VAL A 51 2.39 -17.59 2.28
CA VAL A 51 3.39 -17.22 3.29
C VAL A 51 2.72 -16.92 4.63
N THR A 52 3.35 -17.32 5.73
CA THR A 52 2.80 -17.13 7.09
C THR A 52 3.51 -16.02 7.85
N GLU A 53 4.79 -15.83 7.58
CA GLU A 53 5.65 -14.85 8.23
C GLU A 53 5.27 -13.42 7.82
N CYS A 54 5.11 -12.53 8.81
CA CYS A 54 4.76 -11.13 8.57
C CYS A 54 5.79 -10.43 7.69
N ASP A 55 7.08 -10.66 7.94
CA ASP A 55 8.17 -10.05 7.16
C ASP A 55 8.07 -10.42 5.68
N THR A 56 7.83 -11.69 5.38
CA THR A 56 7.64 -12.15 4.00
C THR A 56 6.38 -11.54 3.37
N LYS A 57 5.26 -11.48 4.10
CA LYS A 57 4.04 -10.80 3.63
C LYS A 57 4.30 -9.34 3.28
N MET A 58 5.05 -8.63 4.09
CA MET A 58 5.44 -7.23 3.83
C MET A 58 6.25 -7.12 2.54
N GLN A 59 7.21 -8.01 2.31
CA GLN A 59 8.00 -8.00 1.06
C GLN A 59 7.13 -8.29 -0.17
N VAL A 60 6.21 -9.25 -0.08
CA VAL A 60 5.31 -9.55 -1.21
C VAL A 60 4.36 -8.37 -1.48
N LEU A 61 3.78 -7.76 -0.44
CA LEU A 61 2.97 -6.56 -0.57
C LEU A 61 3.75 -5.40 -1.18
N HIS A 62 5.01 -5.22 -0.81
CA HIS A 62 5.87 -4.21 -1.41
C HIS A 62 6.05 -4.43 -2.92
N VAL A 63 6.37 -5.66 -3.34
CA VAL A 63 6.49 -5.99 -4.77
C VAL A 63 5.18 -5.78 -5.51
N ILE A 64 4.04 -6.17 -4.92
CA ILE A 64 2.71 -5.92 -5.48
C ILE A 64 2.47 -4.41 -5.67
N SER A 65 2.78 -3.59 -4.67
CA SER A 65 2.65 -2.12 -4.74
C SER A 65 3.48 -1.55 -5.89
N CYS A 66 4.73 -1.98 -6.05
CA CYS A 66 5.60 -1.57 -7.15
C CYS A 66 5.01 -1.95 -8.52
N VAL A 67 4.38 -3.13 -8.65
CA VAL A 67 3.71 -3.52 -9.90
C VAL A 67 2.52 -2.62 -10.18
N ILE A 68 1.68 -2.34 -9.17
CA ILE A 68 0.51 -1.46 -9.28
C ILE A 68 0.95 -0.06 -9.72
N GLU A 69 1.95 0.52 -9.05
CA GLU A 69 2.51 1.84 -9.38
C GLU A 69 2.93 1.90 -10.86
N ARG A 70 3.60 0.84 -11.32
CA ARG A 70 4.23 0.81 -12.63
C ARG A 70 3.25 0.68 -13.79
N VAL A 71 2.21 -0.12 -13.64
CA VAL A 71 1.21 -0.34 -14.69
C VAL A 71 -0.01 0.57 -14.56
N ASN A 72 -0.15 1.25 -13.41
CA ASN A 72 -1.14 2.28 -13.13
C ASN A 72 -2.55 1.76 -13.47
N ILE A 73 -3.33 2.49 -14.29
CA ILE A 73 -4.71 2.13 -14.66
C ILE A 73 -4.88 0.72 -15.25
N GLN A 74 -3.79 0.14 -15.78
CA GLN A 74 -3.85 -1.18 -16.41
C GLN A 74 -3.97 -2.30 -15.38
N ILE A 75 -3.82 -2.02 -14.08
CA ILE A 75 -3.98 -3.02 -13.03
C ILE A 75 -5.45 -3.39 -12.76
N ARG A 76 -6.40 -2.50 -13.11
CA ARG A 76 -7.83 -2.61 -12.74
C ARG A 76 -8.44 -4.01 -12.90
N PRO A 77 -8.27 -4.74 -14.02
CA PRO A 77 -8.88 -6.05 -14.18
C PRO A 77 -8.28 -7.14 -13.27
N TYR A 78 -7.11 -6.91 -12.67
CA TYR A 78 -6.32 -7.93 -11.96
C TYR A 78 -6.39 -7.82 -10.42
N VAL A 79 -6.78 -6.66 -9.87
CA VAL A 79 -6.71 -6.41 -8.41
C VAL A 79 -7.88 -6.97 -7.60
N GLY A 80 -8.92 -7.51 -8.24
CA GLY A 80 -10.16 -7.91 -7.57
C GLY A 80 -9.95 -8.86 -6.38
N CYS A 81 -9.14 -9.89 -6.55
CA CYS A 81 -8.81 -10.84 -5.47
C CYS A 81 -8.01 -10.20 -4.34
N LEU A 82 -7.06 -9.31 -4.66
CA LEU A 82 -6.27 -8.60 -3.67
C LEU A 82 -7.16 -7.67 -2.82
N VAL A 83 -8.04 -6.90 -3.47
CA VAL A 83 -8.99 -6.00 -2.81
C VAL A 83 -9.89 -6.74 -1.81
N GLN A 84 -10.33 -7.96 -2.15
CA GLN A 84 -11.14 -8.78 -1.25
C GLN A 84 -10.33 -9.37 -0.08
N TYR A 85 -9.03 -9.58 -0.27
CA TYR A 85 -8.15 -10.18 0.73
C TYR A 85 -7.61 -9.17 1.76
N LEU A 86 -7.28 -7.95 1.35
CA LEU A 86 -6.70 -6.93 2.24
C LEU A 86 -7.50 -6.65 3.53
N PRO A 87 -8.85 -6.62 3.53
CA PRO A 87 -9.61 -6.49 4.78
C PRO A 87 -9.36 -7.63 5.78
N LEU A 88 -9.21 -8.87 5.28
CA LEU A 88 -8.91 -10.03 6.11
C LEU A 88 -7.49 -9.92 6.68
N LEU A 89 -6.53 -9.54 5.82
CA LEU A 89 -5.15 -9.38 6.22
C LEU A 89 -4.98 -8.25 7.26
N TRP A 90 -5.69 -7.14 7.11
CA TRP A 90 -5.71 -6.02 8.07
C TRP A 90 -6.22 -6.42 9.45
N LYS A 91 -7.26 -7.27 9.48
CA LYS A 91 -7.80 -7.81 10.73
C LYS A 91 -6.80 -8.77 11.39
N GLN A 92 -6.12 -9.60 10.59
CA GLN A 92 -5.10 -10.53 11.10
C GLN A 92 -3.84 -9.82 11.60
N SER A 93 -3.55 -8.61 11.11
CA SER A 93 -2.38 -7.83 11.48
C SER A 93 -2.62 -6.87 12.66
N GLU A 94 -3.63 -7.13 13.50
CA GLU A 94 -4.00 -6.23 14.61
C GLU A 94 -2.84 -5.89 15.55
N GLU A 95 -1.99 -6.88 15.84
CA GLU A 95 -0.81 -6.74 16.69
C GLU A 95 0.49 -6.47 15.89
N HIS A 96 0.39 -6.32 14.57
CA HIS A 96 1.53 -6.22 13.66
C HIS A 96 1.54 -4.89 12.90
N ASN A 97 1.92 -3.81 13.58
CA ASN A 97 1.89 -2.45 13.02
C ASN A 97 2.72 -2.29 11.74
N MET A 98 3.88 -2.93 11.60
CA MET A 98 4.68 -2.85 10.36
C MET A 98 3.97 -3.49 9.16
N LEU A 99 3.25 -4.60 9.38
CA LEU A 99 2.42 -5.20 8.33
C LEU A 99 1.23 -4.32 7.99
N ARG A 100 0.66 -3.59 8.97
CA ARG A 100 -0.35 -2.56 8.71
C ARG A 100 0.20 -1.40 7.87
N CYS A 101 1.42 -0.90 8.12
CA CYS A 101 2.09 0.07 7.25
C CYS A 101 2.15 -0.45 5.80
N ALA A 102 2.63 -1.68 5.59
CA ALA A 102 2.69 -2.27 4.25
C ALA A 102 1.31 -2.36 3.57
N ILE A 103 0.25 -2.67 4.32
CA ILE A 103 -1.12 -2.68 3.80
C ILE A 103 -1.59 -1.26 3.43
N LEU A 104 -1.31 -0.25 4.26
CA LEU A 104 -1.64 1.16 3.96
C LEU A 104 -0.94 1.60 2.68
N THR A 105 0.37 1.35 2.54
CA THR A 105 1.13 1.64 1.32
C THR A 105 0.51 0.92 0.11
N THR A 106 0.13 -0.35 0.22
CA THR A 106 -0.56 -1.04 -0.89
C THR A 106 -1.90 -0.41 -1.24
N LEU A 107 -2.66 0.06 -0.24
CA LEU A 107 -3.92 0.76 -0.47
C LEU A 107 -3.72 2.11 -1.19
N VAL A 108 -2.64 2.85 -0.88
CA VAL A 108 -2.28 4.09 -1.59
C VAL A 108 -2.16 3.81 -3.09
N HIS A 109 -1.34 2.82 -3.46
CA HIS A 109 -1.11 2.45 -4.85
C HIS A 109 -2.38 1.92 -5.53
N LEU A 110 -3.20 1.15 -4.80
CA LEU A 110 -4.50 0.69 -5.31
C LEU A 110 -5.45 1.84 -5.62
N VAL A 111 -5.56 2.83 -4.73
CA VAL A 111 -6.41 4.00 -4.97
C VAL A 111 -5.94 4.76 -6.21
N GLN A 112 -4.63 4.95 -6.38
CA GLN A 112 -4.05 5.57 -7.58
C GLN A 112 -4.34 4.77 -8.85
N GLY A 113 -4.09 3.45 -8.85
CA GLY A 113 -4.32 2.60 -10.02
C GLY A 113 -5.80 2.46 -10.40
N LEU A 114 -6.70 2.47 -9.42
CA LEU A 114 -8.15 2.41 -9.66
C LEU A 114 -8.74 3.77 -10.05
N GLY A 115 -8.15 4.89 -9.61
CA GLY A 115 -8.69 6.23 -9.83
C GLY A 115 -10.12 6.35 -9.27
N ALA A 116 -11.07 6.83 -10.09
CA ALA A 116 -12.48 6.98 -9.70
C ALA A 116 -13.18 5.67 -9.29
N GLU A 117 -12.67 4.50 -9.70
CA GLU A 117 -13.19 3.19 -9.29
C GLU A 117 -12.78 2.81 -7.85
N SER A 118 -11.85 3.56 -7.24
CA SER A 118 -11.43 3.38 -5.84
C SER A 118 -12.58 3.56 -4.84
N LYS A 119 -13.70 4.20 -5.24
CA LYS A 119 -14.93 4.27 -4.44
C LYS A 119 -15.43 2.90 -3.96
N ASN A 120 -15.14 1.84 -4.71
CA ASN A 120 -15.51 0.47 -4.34
C ASN A 120 -14.74 -0.03 -3.10
N LEU A 121 -13.60 0.60 -2.77
CA LEU A 121 -12.81 0.30 -1.58
C LEU A 121 -13.32 1.00 -0.32
N TYR A 122 -14.17 2.04 -0.44
CA TYR A 122 -14.55 2.91 0.68
C TYR A 122 -15.07 2.18 1.93
N PRO A 123 -15.88 1.11 1.83
CA PRO A 123 -16.32 0.36 3.02
C PRO A 123 -15.17 -0.18 3.88
N PHE A 124 -14.02 -0.48 3.28
CA PHE A 124 -12.82 -0.91 3.98
C PHE A 124 -11.84 0.25 4.23
N LEU A 125 -11.67 1.11 3.22
CA LEU A 125 -10.69 2.18 3.19
C LEU A 125 -10.94 3.24 4.27
N LEU A 126 -12.19 3.67 4.46
CA LEU A 126 -12.50 4.75 5.40
C LEU A 126 -12.28 4.36 6.88
N PRO A 127 -12.73 3.18 7.36
CA PRO A 127 -12.37 2.72 8.70
C PRO A 127 -10.86 2.58 8.92
N VAL A 128 -10.12 2.14 7.90
CA VAL A 128 -8.66 2.03 7.97
C VAL A 128 -8.01 3.40 8.14
N ILE A 129 -8.42 4.40 7.34
CA ILE A 129 -7.93 5.78 7.45
C ILE A 129 -8.27 6.37 8.82
N GLN A 130 -9.49 6.16 9.31
CA GLN A 130 -9.90 6.64 10.64
C GLN A 130 -9.01 6.08 11.75
N LEU A 131 -8.73 4.78 11.71
CA LEU A 131 -7.88 4.13 12.70
C LEU A 131 -6.42 4.59 12.60
N SER A 132 -5.88 4.70 11.38
CA SER A 132 -4.48 5.09 11.17
C SER A 132 -4.21 6.56 11.52
N THR A 133 -5.24 7.41 11.46
CA THR A 133 -5.14 8.84 11.80
C THR A 133 -5.60 9.19 13.22
N ASP A 134 -5.96 8.19 14.04
CA ASP A 134 -6.34 8.39 15.43
C ASP A 134 -5.10 8.47 16.34
N VAL A 135 -4.71 9.69 16.69
CA VAL A 135 -3.56 9.97 17.58
C VAL A 135 -3.80 9.59 19.04
N SER A 136 -5.03 9.25 19.42
CA SER A 136 -5.33 8.78 20.78
C SER A 136 -4.90 7.33 21.01
N GLN A 137 -4.64 6.57 19.94
CA GLN A 137 -4.32 5.14 20.02
C GLN A 137 -2.81 4.88 19.86
N PRO A 138 -2.21 3.93 20.59
CA PRO A 138 -0.78 3.63 20.49
C PRO A 138 -0.22 3.36 19.07
N PRO A 139 -0.95 2.73 18.14
CA PRO A 139 -0.46 2.48 16.78
C PRO A 139 -0.15 3.73 15.94
N HIS A 140 -0.62 4.93 16.33
CA HIS A 140 -0.42 6.16 15.56
C HIS A 140 1.06 6.43 15.22
N VAL A 141 1.99 6.08 16.11
CA VAL A 141 3.44 6.27 15.91
C VAL A 141 3.94 5.58 14.64
N TYR A 142 3.29 4.50 14.22
CA TYR A 142 3.63 3.75 13.01
C TYR A 142 2.73 4.11 11.83
N LEU A 143 1.43 4.29 12.09
CA LEU A 143 0.42 4.33 11.03
C LEU A 143 0.08 5.74 10.54
N LEU A 144 0.42 6.79 11.28
CA LEU A 144 -0.09 8.13 11.02
C LEU A 144 0.36 8.68 9.66
N GLU A 145 1.64 8.55 9.33
CA GLU A 145 2.19 9.06 8.07
C GLU A 145 1.55 8.38 6.86
N ASP A 146 1.58 7.04 6.82
CA ASP A 146 0.95 6.24 5.77
C ASP A 146 -0.58 6.45 5.71
N GLY A 147 -1.21 6.66 6.87
CA GLY A 147 -2.64 6.92 6.99
C GLY A 147 -3.06 8.25 6.40
N LEU A 148 -2.26 9.30 6.61
CA LEU A 148 -2.46 10.62 6.02
C LEU A 148 -2.20 10.61 4.51
N GLU A 149 -1.17 9.91 4.06
CA GLU A 149 -0.91 9.72 2.62
C GLU A 149 -2.09 9.02 1.93
N LEU A 150 -2.57 7.93 2.53
CA LEU A 150 -3.73 7.21 2.03
C LEU A 150 -4.97 8.10 1.95
N TRP A 151 -5.18 8.93 2.96
CA TRP A 151 -6.29 9.86 2.97
C TRP A 151 -6.18 10.91 1.86
N LEU A 152 -5.02 11.53 1.71
CA LEU A 152 -4.75 12.52 0.66
C LEU A 152 -5.03 11.93 -0.73
N VAL A 153 -4.45 10.78 -1.03
CA VAL A 153 -4.62 10.11 -2.32
C VAL A 153 -6.08 9.70 -2.57
N THR A 154 -6.81 9.34 -1.51
CA THR A 154 -8.26 9.07 -1.59
C THR A 154 -9.05 10.32 -1.98
N LEU A 155 -8.70 11.49 -1.43
CA LEU A 155 -9.34 12.76 -1.78
C LEU A 155 -9.00 13.18 -3.22
N GLU A 156 -7.76 13.00 -3.66
CA GLU A 156 -7.33 13.33 -5.02
C GLU A 156 -8.02 12.49 -6.10
N ASN A 157 -8.39 11.25 -5.77
CA ASN A 157 -9.03 10.31 -6.71
C ASN A 157 -10.54 10.16 -6.51
N CYS A 158 -11.15 10.91 -5.57
CA CYS A 158 -12.58 10.83 -5.34
C CYS A 158 -13.34 11.51 -6.50
N PRO A 159 -14.39 10.88 -7.07
CA PRO A 159 -15.19 11.51 -8.11
C PRO A 159 -16.05 12.66 -7.57
N SER A 160 -16.30 12.68 -6.26
CA SER A 160 -17.05 13.70 -5.54
C SER A 160 -16.78 13.59 -4.04
N ILE A 161 -16.78 14.71 -3.33
CA ILE A 161 -16.71 14.73 -1.86
C ILE A 161 -18.00 14.13 -1.30
N THR A 162 -17.89 13.06 -0.51
CA THR A 162 -19.03 12.40 0.14
C THR A 162 -19.06 12.68 1.66
N PRO A 163 -20.23 12.58 2.32
CA PRO A 163 -20.33 12.74 3.77
C PRO A 163 -19.43 11.78 4.56
N GLU A 164 -19.17 10.59 4.03
CA GLU A 164 -18.32 9.58 4.67
C GLU A 164 -16.85 10.01 4.66
N LEU A 165 -16.36 10.61 3.58
CA LEU A 165 -15.02 11.21 3.50
C LEU A 165 -14.89 12.39 4.47
N LEU A 166 -15.95 13.19 4.61
CA LEU A 166 -15.96 14.33 5.54
C LEU A 166 -15.85 13.90 7.01
N ARG A 167 -16.27 12.68 7.37
CA ARG A 167 -16.12 12.19 8.75
C ARG A 167 -14.67 12.00 9.17
N VAL A 168 -13.77 11.70 8.22
CA VAL A 168 -12.33 11.54 8.50
C VAL A 168 -11.71 12.86 8.97
N PHE A 169 -12.23 14.01 8.51
CA PHE A 169 -11.74 15.34 8.94
C PHE A 169 -11.87 15.58 10.45
N GLN A 170 -12.68 14.82 11.18
CA GLN A 170 -12.77 14.94 12.64
C GLN A 170 -11.42 14.64 13.33
N ASN A 171 -10.56 13.81 12.73
CA ASN A 171 -9.24 13.54 13.28
C ASN A 171 -8.26 14.71 13.07
N MET A 172 -8.51 15.61 12.10
CA MET A 172 -7.62 16.76 11.83
C MET A 172 -7.54 17.74 12.99
N SER A 173 -8.60 17.92 13.79
CA SER A 173 -8.53 18.83 14.94
C SER A 173 -7.56 18.35 16.02
N ALA A 174 -7.24 17.06 16.06
CA ALA A 174 -6.25 16.50 16.98
C ALA A 174 -4.81 16.54 16.40
N LEU A 175 -4.67 16.83 15.11
CA LEU A 175 -3.39 16.91 14.39
C LEU A 175 -2.86 18.35 14.25
N LEU A 176 -3.70 19.35 14.58
CA LEU A 176 -3.39 20.80 14.55
C LEU A 176 -3.08 21.32 15.96
#